data_AF-A0AAT9HS79-F1
#
_entry.id   AF-A0AAT9HS79-F1
#
_cell.length_a   1.000
_cell.length_b   1.000
_cell.length_c   1.000
_cell.angle_alpha   90.00
_cell.angle_beta   90.00
_cell.angle_gamma   90.00
#
_symmetry.space_group_name_H-M   'P 1'
#
loop_
_entity.id
_entity.type
_entity.pdbx_description
1 polymer ?
#
loop_
_entity_poly.entity_id
_entity_poly.type
_entity_poly.pdbx_seq_one_letter_code
_entity_poly.pdbx_strand_id
1 'polypeptide(L)'
;MGDESGTGAPVPLPALAASVIVPADMAEPTNDVLEQVSDAMMRLDDQFRVLEPAGLVAYTPVDEALMADAGEEPAAPVDETDVSRYGMVRLTLLGLYGLRARLLEAGFEAPAVGDLVDKGADALLDGTAVFPLAAAHAETEQWLDRREPLAAARELLAAARGVDDGAPLRRLRCQQALSLVGASAEPALREVLGDPELGGLARVWLAEHGAADVPAPSQSLIFWLTIDTVAAQLAAEGNSEELRSLVEGLARQHSGFFDTAWRVEHPATADVLEAMGRLHPDKRIAKEARKAAFKARSQHGG
;
A
#
# COMPACT_ATOMS: atom_id res chain seq x y z
N MET A 1 19.87 9.22 -16.09
CA MET A 1 20.30 9.64 -14.74
C MET A 1 19.31 8.97 -13.81
N GLY A 2 19.62 7.73 -13.43
CA GLY A 2 18.69 6.82 -12.78
C GLY A 2 18.57 7.18 -11.31
N ASP A 3 17.34 7.25 -10.84
CA ASP A 3 17.00 7.43 -9.44
C ASP A 3 17.55 6.24 -8.65
N GLU A 4 18.33 6.47 -7.59
CA GLU A 4 18.81 5.44 -6.66
C GLU A 4 17.66 4.93 -5.77
N SER A 5 16.53 4.56 -6.36
CA SER A 5 15.29 4.20 -5.66
C SER A 5 15.21 2.72 -5.26
N GLY A 6 16.36 2.08 -5.04
CA GLY A 6 16.44 0.71 -4.50
C GLY A 6 16.86 0.63 -3.04
N THR A 7 17.50 1.68 -2.51
CA THR A 7 18.00 1.73 -1.14
C THR A 7 17.33 2.90 -0.44
N GLY A 8 16.55 2.63 0.62
CA GLY A 8 15.81 3.65 1.37
C GLY A 8 16.69 4.81 1.85
N ALA A 9 16.06 5.92 2.25
CA ALA A 9 16.79 7.09 2.75
C ALA A 9 17.72 6.71 3.94
N PRO A 10 18.92 7.30 4.07
CA PRO A 10 19.77 7.10 5.22
C PRO A 10 19.02 7.42 6.52
N VAL A 11 19.19 6.56 7.52
CA VAL A 11 18.55 6.66 8.83
C VAL A 11 19.58 7.15 9.85
N PRO A 12 19.23 8.13 10.71
CA PRO A 12 20.07 8.54 11.82
C PRO A 12 20.29 7.41 12.83
N LEU A 13 21.52 7.26 13.34
CA LEU A 13 21.80 6.23 14.35
C LEU A 13 20.99 6.38 15.64
N PRO A 14 20.71 7.60 16.18
CA PRO A 14 19.84 7.75 17.34
C PRO A 14 18.44 7.20 17.10
N ALA A 15 17.88 7.44 15.90
CA ALA A 15 16.55 6.95 15.54
C ALA A 15 16.55 5.41 15.41
N LEU A 16 17.60 4.84 14.81
CA LEU A 16 17.76 3.39 14.71
C LEU A 16 17.90 2.73 16.09
N ALA A 17 18.73 3.29 16.97
CA ALA A 17 18.89 2.81 18.35
C ALA A 17 17.58 2.90 19.14
N ALA A 18 16.89 4.04 19.06
CA ALA A 18 15.61 4.25 19.73
C ALA A 18 14.53 3.26 19.26
N SER A 19 14.52 2.88 17.97
CA SER A 19 13.52 1.95 17.43
C SER A 19 13.52 0.55 18.07
N VAL A 20 14.64 0.16 18.69
CA VAL A 20 14.79 -1.14 19.36
C VAL A 20 14.62 -1.02 20.88
N ILE A 21 14.96 0.14 21.44
CA ILE A 21 15.10 0.34 22.89
C ILE A 21 13.87 1.02 23.50
N VAL A 22 13.29 2.01 22.80
CA VAL A 22 12.17 2.80 23.30
C VAL A 22 10.86 2.02 23.07
N PRO A 23 10.10 1.69 24.13
CA PRO A 23 8.80 1.05 23.97
C PRO A 23 7.81 1.93 23.20
N ALA A 24 7.00 1.33 22.33
CA ALA A 24 6.06 2.06 21.47
C ALA A 24 4.95 2.79 22.25
N ASP A 25 4.69 2.42 23.51
CA ASP A 25 3.68 2.99 24.40
C ASP A 25 4.24 4.05 25.37
N MET A 26 5.53 4.36 25.29
CA MET A 26 6.19 5.35 26.15
C MET A 26 5.97 6.77 25.62
N ALA A 27 5.34 7.63 26.42
CA ALA A 27 5.04 9.01 26.03
C ALA A 27 6.29 9.91 25.96
N GLU A 28 7.20 9.79 26.93
CA GLU A 28 8.48 10.51 26.95
C GLU A 28 9.58 9.59 27.48
N PRO A 29 10.74 9.49 26.80
CA PRO A 29 11.87 8.69 27.27
C PRO A 29 12.42 9.22 28.60
N THR A 30 12.65 8.34 29.56
CA THR A 30 13.37 8.70 30.79
C THR A 30 14.86 8.92 30.51
N ASN A 31 15.57 9.61 31.40
CA ASN A 31 17.02 9.81 31.27
C ASN A 31 17.78 8.48 31.12
N ASP A 32 17.39 7.45 31.88
CA ASP A 32 18.01 6.11 31.79
C ASP A 32 17.81 5.48 30.40
N VAL A 33 16.67 5.74 29.74
CA VAL A 33 16.39 5.26 28.38
C VAL A 33 17.22 6.05 27.36
N LEU A 34 17.35 7.37 27.55
CA LEU A 34 18.19 8.21 26.69
C LEU A 34 19.67 7.80 26.76
N GLU A 35 20.16 7.44 27.94
CA GLU A 35 21.51 6.90 28.14
C GLU A 35 21.69 5.58 27.37
N GLN A 36 20.73 4.65 27.49
CA GLN A 36 20.76 3.38 26.73
C GLN A 36 20.73 3.58 25.21
N VAL A 37 19.98 4.57 24.73
CA VAL A 37 19.94 4.93 23.30
C VAL A 37 21.30 5.47 22.85
N SER A 38 21.95 6.32 23.65
CA SER A 38 23.30 6.82 23.37
C SER A 38 24.34 5.69 23.32
N ASP A 39 24.31 4.77 24.29
CA ASP A 39 25.20 3.60 24.33
C ASP A 39 24.97 2.65 23.13
N ALA A 40 23.72 2.50 22.70
CA ALA A 40 23.40 1.70 21.52
C ALA A 40 23.82 2.39 20.22
N MET A 41 23.67 3.72 20.13
CA MET A 41 24.17 4.52 19.01
C MET A 41 25.68 4.34 18.84
N MET A 42 26.47 4.43 19.91
CA MET A 42 27.91 4.24 19.84
C MET A 42 28.30 2.82 19.45
N ARG A 43 27.58 1.80 19.96
CA ARG A 43 27.79 0.40 19.52
C ARG A 43 27.45 0.20 18.04
N LEU A 44 26.42 0.87 17.53
CA LEU A 44 26.07 0.84 16.11
C LEU A 44 27.15 1.53 15.26
N ASP A 45 27.70 2.66 15.73
CA ASP A 45 28.82 3.36 15.08
C ASP A 45 30.00 2.40 14.86
N ASP A 46 30.44 1.72 15.92
CA ASP A 46 31.53 0.75 15.87
C ASP A 46 31.21 -0.43 14.93
N GLN A 47 29.99 -0.94 14.97
CA GLN A 47 29.58 -2.06 14.11
C GLN A 47 29.55 -1.67 12.63
N PHE A 48 29.03 -0.48 12.30
CA PHE A 48 28.94 -0.03 10.91
C PHE A 48 30.30 0.33 10.32
N ARG A 49 31.27 0.79 11.12
CA ARG A 49 32.68 0.90 10.69
C ARG A 49 33.26 -0.43 10.22
N VAL A 50 32.81 -1.55 10.78
CA VAL A 50 33.26 -2.89 10.36
C VAL A 50 32.49 -3.40 9.13
N LEU A 51 31.21 -3.04 8.99
CA LEU A 51 30.35 -3.52 7.90
C LEU A 51 30.48 -2.69 6.61
N GLU A 52 30.87 -1.43 6.70
CA GLU A 52 31.03 -0.51 5.55
C GLU A 52 32.10 -1.01 4.56
N PRO A 53 33.30 -1.47 4.98
CA PRO A 53 34.29 -2.04 4.07
C PRO A 53 33.83 -3.33 3.35
N ALA A 54 32.89 -4.07 3.94
CA ALA A 54 32.29 -5.25 3.31
C ALA A 54 31.22 -4.87 2.26
N GLY A 55 30.90 -3.58 2.12
CA GLY A 55 29.92 -3.06 1.17
C GLY A 55 28.48 -3.34 1.56
N LEU A 56 28.21 -3.72 2.82
CA LEU A 56 26.85 -4.04 3.29
C LEU A 56 26.05 -2.78 3.66
N VAL A 57 26.73 -1.73 4.12
CA VAL A 57 26.13 -0.45 4.50
C VAL A 57 26.86 0.71 3.84
N ALA A 58 26.11 1.75 3.51
CA ALA A 58 26.64 3.10 3.28
C ALA A 58 26.44 3.86 4.60
N TYR A 59 27.52 4.38 5.16
CA TYR A 59 27.54 4.85 6.54
C TYR A 59 28.36 6.12 6.68
N THR A 60 27.82 7.07 7.44
CA THR A 60 28.47 8.29 7.90
C THR A 60 28.68 8.15 9.40
N PRO A 61 29.92 8.24 9.91
CA PRO A 61 30.21 8.11 11.33
C PRO A 61 29.67 9.25 12.17
N VAL A 62 29.49 8.98 13.46
CA VAL A 62 29.26 10.02 14.48
C VAL A 62 30.43 11.01 14.46
N ASP A 63 30.10 12.29 14.49
CA ASP A 63 31.08 13.37 14.58
C ASP A 63 31.80 13.31 15.93
N GLU A 64 33.12 13.10 15.89
CA GLU A 64 33.97 13.02 17.09
C GLU A 64 33.92 14.29 17.94
N ALA A 65 33.57 15.45 17.35
CA ALA A 65 33.38 16.69 18.09
C ALA A 65 32.14 16.67 19.00
N LEU A 66 31.17 15.78 18.78
CA LEU A 66 30.08 15.54 19.73
C LEU A 66 30.52 14.71 20.95
N MET A 67 31.65 14.01 20.83
CA MET A 67 32.23 13.17 21.87
C MET A 67 33.32 13.89 22.67
N ALA A 68 33.70 15.10 22.28
CA ALA A 68 34.61 15.96 23.01
C ALA A 68 33.92 16.50 24.28
N ASP A 69 34.60 16.38 25.43
CA ASP A 69 34.09 16.78 26.73
C ASP A 69 33.69 18.27 26.72
N ALA A 70 32.64 18.64 27.47
CA ALA A 70 32.10 20.02 27.56
C ALA A 70 33.09 21.07 28.15
N GLY A 71 34.37 20.70 28.32
CA GLY A 71 35.47 21.53 28.81
C GLY A 71 36.42 22.05 27.73
N GLU A 72 36.28 21.67 26.45
CA GLU A 72 37.00 22.30 25.35
C GLU A 72 36.12 23.37 24.68
N GLU A 73 36.68 24.58 24.47
CA GLU A 73 35.95 25.71 23.89
C GLU A 73 35.29 25.31 22.56
N PRO A 74 33.97 25.52 22.39
CA PRO A 74 33.27 25.12 21.17
C PRO A 74 33.81 25.92 19.99
N ALA A 75 34.41 25.22 19.02
CA ALA A 75 34.75 25.81 17.74
C ALA A 75 33.46 26.03 16.93
N ALA A 76 33.09 27.30 16.79
CA ALA A 76 31.96 27.84 16.01
C ALA A 76 30.55 27.53 16.58
N PRO A 77 29.56 28.42 16.33
CA PRO A 77 28.17 28.16 16.72
C PRO A 77 27.66 26.90 16.03
N VAL A 78 27.35 25.90 16.84
CA VAL A 78 26.88 24.60 16.42
C VAL A 78 25.39 24.69 16.10
N ASP A 79 24.99 24.20 14.92
CA ASP A 79 23.59 23.96 14.63
C ASP A 79 23.18 22.63 15.30
N GLU A 80 22.59 22.72 16.50
CA GLU A 80 22.09 21.57 17.26
C GLU A 80 20.97 20.79 16.53
N THR A 81 20.48 21.32 15.40
CA THR A 81 19.43 20.67 14.60
C THR A 81 19.97 19.75 13.49
N ASP A 82 21.29 19.69 13.27
CA ASP A 82 21.88 18.79 12.28
C ASP A 82 22.01 17.36 12.80
N VAL A 83 20.97 16.56 12.55
CA VAL A 83 20.88 15.16 12.94
C VAL A 83 21.97 14.29 12.29
N SER A 84 22.56 14.71 11.16
CA SER A 84 23.56 13.92 10.44
C SER A 84 24.88 13.77 11.21
N ARG A 85 25.17 14.68 12.15
CA ARG A 85 26.35 14.61 13.03
C ARG A 85 26.30 13.43 14.00
N TYR A 86 25.11 12.91 14.30
CA TYR A 86 24.93 11.73 15.13
C TYR A 86 25.09 10.41 14.34
N GLY A 87 25.63 10.48 13.12
CA GLY A 87 25.85 9.34 12.25
C GLY A 87 24.61 8.93 11.46
N MET A 88 24.84 8.45 10.25
CA MET A 88 23.79 8.05 9.31
C MET A 88 24.13 6.69 8.73
N VAL A 89 23.13 5.83 8.52
CA VAL A 89 23.34 4.51 7.90
C VAL A 89 22.24 4.17 6.92
N ARG A 90 22.61 3.46 5.86
CA ARG A 90 21.71 2.89 4.86
C ARG A 90 22.22 1.53 4.44
N LEU A 91 21.33 0.55 4.23
CA LEU A 91 21.70 -0.70 3.58
C LEU A 91 22.01 -0.46 2.10
N THR A 92 23.11 -1.03 1.61
CA THR A 92 23.36 -1.13 0.17
C THR A 92 22.47 -2.21 -0.45
N LEU A 93 22.49 -2.37 -1.77
CA LEU A 93 21.84 -3.51 -2.42
C LEU A 93 22.37 -4.87 -1.92
N LEU A 94 23.68 -4.96 -1.66
CA LEU A 94 24.29 -6.16 -1.08
C LEU A 94 23.83 -6.38 0.37
N GLY A 95 23.72 -5.31 1.15
CA GLY A 95 23.17 -5.35 2.50
C GLY A 95 21.72 -5.82 2.55
N LEU A 96 20.87 -5.30 1.65
CA LEU A 96 19.47 -5.73 1.53
C LEU A 96 19.35 -7.21 1.14
N TYR A 97 20.16 -7.65 0.17
CA TYR A 97 20.23 -9.07 -0.20
C TYR A 97 20.62 -9.95 1.00
N GLY A 98 21.67 -9.57 1.73
CA GLY A 98 22.13 -10.28 2.91
C GLY A 98 21.07 -10.33 4.03
N LEU A 99 20.40 -9.21 4.30
CA LEU A 99 19.31 -9.14 5.27
C LEU A 99 18.16 -10.06 4.88
N ARG A 100 17.71 -10.02 3.62
CA ARG A 100 16.66 -10.91 3.13
C ARG A 100 17.05 -12.38 3.32
N ALA A 101 18.28 -12.76 2.95
CA ALA A 101 18.76 -14.12 3.13
C ALA A 101 18.70 -14.57 4.60
N ARG A 102 19.09 -13.70 5.55
CA ARG A 102 19.00 -13.97 6.98
C ARG A 102 17.56 -14.09 7.49
N LEU A 103 16.65 -13.25 7.01
CA LEU A 103 15.22 -13.35 7.36
C LEU A 103 14.65 -14.69 6.91
N LEU A 104 14.96 -15.11 5.68
CA LEU A 104 14.53 -16.41 5.16
C LEU A 104 15.14 -17.58 5.94
N GLU A 105 16.44 -17.53 6.26
CA GLU A 105 17.10 -18.54 7.12
C GLU A 105 16.45 -18.67 8.50
N ALA A 106 15.97 -17.55 9.05
CA ALA A 106 15.26 -17.50 10.33
C ALA A 106 13.76 -17.88 10.23
N GLY A 107 13.28 -18.22 9.03
CA GLY A 107 11.89 -18.65 8.80
C GLY A 107 10.88 -17.52 8.65
N PHE A 108 11.33 -16.28 8.49
CA PHE A 108 10.45 -15.17 8.15
C PHE A 108 10.14 -15.15 6.66
N GLU A 109 8.92 -14.74 6.31
CA GLU A 109 8.59 -14.37 4.93
C GLU A 109 9.29 -13.06 4.58
N ALA A 110 10.07 -13.06 3.50
CA ALA A 110 10.69 -11.85 2.96
C ALA A 110 10.53 -11.85 1.42
N PRO A 111 9.34 -11.51 0.91
CA PRO A 111 9.08 -11.46 -0.53
C PRO A 111 10.03 -10.48 -1.24
N ALA A 112 10.44 -10.82 -2.45
CA ALA A 112 11.15 -9.92 -3.35
C ALA A 112 10.37 -9.72 -4.63
N VAL A 113 10.55 -8.54 -5.23
CA VAL A 113 10.05 -8.30 -6.58
C VAL A 113 10.71 -9.31 -7.52
N GLY A 114 9.90 -10.01 -8.31
CA GLY A 114 10.29 -11.11 -9.17
C GLY A 114 9.83 -12.48 -8.67
N ASP A 115 9.39 -12.62 -7.42
CA ASP A 115 9.01 -13.93 -6.84
C ASP A 115 7.72 -14.51 -7.49
N LEU A 116 6.88 -13.69 -8.13
CA LEU A 116 5.59 -14.10 -8.72
C LEU A 116 5.63 -14.24 -10.25
N VAL A 117 6.73 -13.91 -10.93
CA VAL A 117 6.81 -13.84 -12.41
C VAL A 117 6.41 -15.13 -13.13
N ASP A 118 6.69 -16.29 -12.51
CA ASP A 118 6.36 -17.61 -13.04
C ASP A 118 5.05 -18.20 -12.44
N LYS A 119 4.27 -17.40 -11.70
CA LYS A 119 3.00 -17.79 -11.08
C LYS A 119 1.79 -17.35 -11.92
N GLY A 120 0.60 -17.85 -11.58
CA GLY A 120 -0.64 -17.42 -12.21
C GLY A 120 -1.07 -16.01 -11.79
N ALA A 121 -2.01 -15.42 -12.53
CA ALA A 121 -2.57 -14.10 -12.21
C ALA A 121 -3.28 -14.06 -10.85
N ASP A 122 -3.83 -15.18 -10.38
CA ASP A 122 -4.41 -15.33 -9.03
C ASP A 122 -3.36 -15.03 -7.96
N ALA A 123 -2.21 -15.70 -8.04
CA ALA A 123 -1.10 -15.49 -7.11
C ALA A 123 -0.49 -14.09 -7.23
N LEU A 124 -0.47 -13.50 -8.43
CA LEU A 124 -0.04 -12.11 -8.64
C LEU A 124 -0.96 -11.12 -7.90
N LEU A 125 -2.27 -11.21 -8.13
CA LEU A 125 -3.24 -10.26 -7.61
C LEU A 125 -3.36 -10.35 -6.08
N ASP A 126 -3.37 -11.56 -5.53
CA ASP A 126 -3.39 -11.77 -4.08
C ASP A 126 -2.03 -11.45 -3.44
N GLY A 127 -0.91 -11.86 -4.05
CA GLY A 127 0.43 -11.70 -3.49
C GLY A 127 0.87 -10.23 -3.41
N THR A 128 0.46 -9.42 -4.38
CA THR A 128 0.79 -7.98 -4.40
C THR A 128 -0.11 -7.12 -3.49
N ALA A 129 -1.12 -7.70 -2.85
CA ALA A 129 -2.02 -6.98 -1.93
C ALA A 129 -1.27 -6.30 -0.78
N VAL A 130 -0.21 -6.95 -0.27
CA VAL A 130 0.61 -6.46 0.85
C VAL A 130 1.83 -5.65 0.41
N PHE A 131 2.04 -5.49 -0.90
CA PHE A 131 3.21 -4.80 -1.43
C PHE A 131 2.99 -3.27 -1.39
N PRO A 132 4.06 -2.48 -1.11
CA PRO A 132 4.05 -1.07 -1.45
C PRO A 132 3.72 -0.85 -2.92
N LEU A 133 3.05 0.25 -3.26
CA LEU A 133 2.56 0.51 -4.63
C LEU A 133 3.65 0.36 -5.71
N ALA A 134 4.84 0.88 -5.47
CA ALA A 134 5.96 0.78 -6.41
C ALA A 134 6.44 -0.67 -6.62
N ALA A 135 6.43 -1.49 -5.56
CA ALA A 135 6.81 -2.90 -5.64
C ALA A 135 5.72 -3.73 -6.35
N ALA A 136 4.45 -3.48 -6.06
CA ALA A 136 3.33 -4.11 -6.76
C ALA A 136 3.35 -3.81 -8.27
N HIS A 137 3.67 -2.56 -8.63
CA HIS A 137 3.82 -2.14 -10.02
C HIS A 137 4.97 -2.88 -10.71
N ALA A 138 6.16 -2.89 -10.11
CA ALA A 138 7.34 -3.56 -10.66
C ALA A 138 7.13 -5.10 -10.79
N GLU A 139 6.46 -5.73 -9.82
CA GLU A 139 6.09 -7.15 -9.91
C GLU A 139 5.18 -7.43 -11.10
N THR A 140 4.17 -6.57 -11.29
CA THR A 140 3.20 -6.71 -12.38
C THR A 140 3.89 -6.52 -13.75
N GLU A 141 4.78 -5.55 -13.89
CA GLU A 141 5.58 -5.38 -15.11
C GLU A 141 6.41 -6.63 -15.43
N GLN A 142 7.14 -7.17 -14.46
CA GLN A 142 7.95 -8.37 -14.67
C GLN A 142 7.11 -9.62 -14.98
N TRP A 143 5.91 -9.72 -14.40
CA TRP A 143 4.96 -10.80 -14.70
C TRP A 143 4.41 -10.69 -16.13
N LEU A 144 4.12 -9.47 -16.59
CA LEU A 144 3.62 -9.17 -17.94
C LEU A 144 4.69 -9.41 -19.02
N ASP A 145 5.95 -9.09 -18.76
CA ASP A 145 7.07 -9.24 -19.70
C ASP A 145 7.28 -10.69 -20.20
N ARG A 146 6.72 -11.68 -19.49
CA ARG A 146 6.83 -13.10 -19.81
C ARG A 146 5.62 -13.67 -20.54
N ARG A 147 4.63 -12.84 -20.87
CA ARG A 147 3.33 -13.26 -21.39
C ARG A 147 2.93 -12.50 -22.64
N GLU A 148 2.08 -13.12 -23.45
CA GLU A 148 1.41 -12.42 -24.55
C GLU A 148 0.37 -11.46 -23.96
N PRO A 149 0.34 -10.16 -24.36
CA PRO A 149 -0.51 -9.14 -23.74
C PRO A 149 -2.00 -9.51 -23.63
N LEU A 150 -2.59 -10.04 -24.70
CA LEU A 150 -4.02 -10.37 -24.69
C LEU A 150 -4.31 -11.61 -23.83
N ALA A 151 -3.45 -12.62 -23.87
CA ALA A 151 -3.53 -13.78 -22.98
C ALA A 151 -3.41 -13.36 -21.50
N ALA A 152 -2.46 -12.47 -21.18
CA ALA A 152 -2.29 -11.92 -19.85
C ALA A 152 -3.53 -11.16 -19.37
N ALA A 153 -4.13 -10.30 -20.22
CA ALA A 153 -5.36 -9.59 -19.89
C ALA A 153 -6.52 -10.54 -19.56
N ARG A 154 -6.68 -11.63 -20.32
CA ARG A 154 -7.70 -12.65 -20.03
C ARG A 154 -7.43 -13.38 -18.71
N GLU A 155 -6.17 -13.71 -18.44
CA GLU A 155 -5.76 -14.37 -17.19
C GLU A 155 -6.04 -13.48 -15.97
N LEU A 156 -5.68 -12.19 -16.05
CA LEU A 156 -5.97 -11.17 -15.03
C LEU A 156 -7.48 -11.02 -14.76
N LEU A 157 -8.28 -10.92 -15.82
CA LEU A 157 -9.74 -10.84 -15.69
C LEU A 157 -10.34 -12.12 -15.09
N ALA A 158 -9.80 -13.29 -15.45
CA ALA A 158 -10.25 -14.54 -14.87
C ALA A 158 -9.94 -14.62 -13.36
N ALA A 159 -8.75 -14.20 -12.94
CA ALA A 159 -8.32 -14.18 -11.54
C ALA A 159 -9.04 -13.12 -10.69
N ALA A 160 -9.54 -12.05 -11.30
CA ALA A 160 -10.26 -10.98 -10.62
C ALA A 160 -11.72 -11.34 -10.23
N ARG A 161 -12.22 -12.50 -10.65
CA ARG A 161 -13.55 -12.96 -10.23
C ARG A 161 -13.56 -13.40 -8.76
N GLY A 162 -14.76 -13.45 -8.19
CA GLY A 162 -15.00 -13.96 -6.85
C GLY A 162 -15.82 -13.01 -6.01
N VAL A 163 -16.38 -13.58 -4.94
CA VAL A 163 -17.23 -12.91 -3.95
C VAL A 163 -16.69 -13.07 -2.52
N ASP A 164 -15.48 -13.60 -2.37
CA ASP A 164 -14.75 -13.62 -1.11
C ASP A 164 -14.27 -12.21 -0.72
N ASP A 165 -13.87 -12.06 0.54
CA ASP A 165 -13.46 -10.77 1.12
C ASP A 165 -12.30 -10.10 0.37
N GLY A 166 -11.43 -10.89 -0.29
CA GLY A 166 -10.30 -10.38 -1.07
C GLY A 166 -10.65 -9.95 -2.50
N ALA A 167 -11.83 -10.33 -3.01
CA ALA A 167 -12.19 -10.12 -4.40
C ALA A 167 -12.24 -8.64 -4.84
N PRO A 168 -12.73 -7.68 -4.03
CA PRO A 168 -12.68 -6.27 -4.41
C PRO A 168 -11.25 -5.77 -4.63
N LEU A 169 -10.32 -6.14 -3.75
CA LEU A 169 -8.91 -5.76 -3.89
C LEU A 169 -8.29 -6.42 -5.14
N ARG A 170 -8.58 -7.70 -5.42
CA ARG A 170 -8.14 -8.34 -6.66
C ARG A 170 -8.64 -7.61 -7.91
N ARG A 171 -9.90 -7.16 -7.94
CA ARG A 171 -10.45 -6.37 -9.07
C ARG A 171 -9.73 -5.03 -9.24
N LEU A 172 -9.43 -4.33 -8.15
CA LEU A 172 -8.66 -3.09 -8.20
C LEU A 172 -7.23 -3.33 -8.72
N ARG A 173 -6.53 -4.37 -8.24
CA ARG A 173 -5.21 -4.75 -8.74
C ARG A 173 -5.24 -5.16 -10.21
N CYS A 174 -6.30 -5.86 -10.63
CA CYS A 174 -6.53 -6.22 -12.02
C CYS A 174 -6.67 -4.98 -12.91
N GLN A 175 -7.42 -3.94 -12.49
CA GLN A 175 -7.46 -2.66 -13.23
C GLN A 175 -6.08 -2.03 -13.40
N GLN A 176 -5.30 -1.97 -12.31
CA GLN A 176 -3.94 -1.42 -12.35
C GLN A 176 -3.04 -2.20 -13.32
N ALA A 177 -3.14 -3.53 -13.31
CA ALA A 177 -2.41 -4.40 -14.23
C ALA A 177 -2.88 -4.25 -15.70
N LEU A 178 -4.18 -4.12 -15.95
CA LEU A 178 -4.73 -3.91 -17.29
C LEU A 178 -4.30 -2.56 -17.88
N SER A 179 -4.11 -1.54 -17.06
CA SER A 179 -3.53 -0.26 -17.51
C SER A 179 -2.09 -0.42 -18.01
N LEU A 180 -1.31 -1.35 -17.44
CA LEU A 180 0.04 -1.68 -17.94
C LEU A 180 0.01 -2.47 -19.25
N VAL A 181 -0.98 -3.34 -19.44
CA VAL A 181 -1.21 -4.03 -20.73
C VAL A 181 -1.60 -3.03 -21.83
N GLY A 182 -2.33 -1.98 -21.48
CA GLY A 182 -2.76 -0.93 -22.40
C GLY A 182 -3.77 -1.42 -23.45
N ALA A 183 -3.74 -0.82 -24.64
CA ALA A 183 -4.76 -1.03 -25.68
C ALA A 183 -4.95 -2.50 -26.10
N SER A 184 -3.93 -3.35 -25.94
CA SER A 184 -4.01 -4.79 -26.23
C SER A 184 -5.01 -5.54 -25.33
N ALA A 185 -5.43 -4.96 -24.20
CA ALA A 185 -6.44 -5.54 -23.31
C ALA A 185 -7.89 -5.36 -23.80
N GLU A 186 -8.15 -4.44 -24.75
CA GLU A 186 -9.51 -4.09 -25.20
C GLU A 186 -10.37 -5.32 -25.60
N PRO A 187 -9.85 -6.30 -26.37
CA PRO A 187 -10.64 -7.48 -26.73
C PRO A 187 -11.08 -8.31 -25.52
N ALA A 188 -10.18 -8.52 -24.54
CA ALA A 188 -10.48 -9.27 -23.32
C ALA A 188 -11.53 -8.55 -22.45
N LEU A 189 -11.48 -7.21 -22.40
CA LEU A 189 -12.47 -6.43 -21.66
C LEU A 189 -13.85 -6.43 -22.31
N ARG A 190 -13.91 -6.45 -23.65
CA ARG A 190 -15.19 -6.64 -24.36
C ARG A 190 -15.82 -7.99 -24.08
N GLU A 191 -15.03 -9.05 -23.92
CA GLU A 191 -15.52 -10.40 -23.59
C GLU A 191 -16.27 -10.45 -22.25
N VAL A 192 -15.93 -9.59 -21.29
CA VAL A 192 -16.53 -9.57 -19.94
C VAL A 192 -17.59 -8.47 -19.73
N LEU A 193 -18.03 -7.76 -20.77
CA LEU A 193 -19.04 -6.71 -20.64
C LEU A 193 -20.39 -7.21 -20.08
N GLY A 194 -20.70 -8.49 -20.27
CA GLY A 194 -21.91 -9.14 -19.72
C GLY A 194 -21.71 -9.74 -18.33
N ASP A 195 -20.49 -9.73 -17.80
CA ASP A 195 -20.16 -10.29 -16.49
C ASP A 195 -20.69 -9.36 -15.37
N PRO A 196 -21.40 -9.88 -14.36
CA PRO A 196 -21.97 -9.06 -13.29
C PRO A 196 -20.90 -8.43 -12.37
N GLU A 197 -19.74 -9.07 -12.23
CA GLU A 197 -18.65 -8.61 -11.36
C GLU A 197 -17.67 -7.73 -12.12
N LEU A 198 -17.34 -8.11 -13.36
CA LEU A 198 -16.30 -7.44 -14.16
C LEU A 198 -16.85 -6.43 -15.16
N GLY A 199 -18.13 -6.52 -15.52
CA GLY A 199 -18.71 -5.69 -16.58
C GLY A 199 -18.71 -4.20 -16.26
N GLY A 200 -18.81 -3.82 -14.98
CA GLY A 200 -18.73 -2.42 -14.56
C GLY A 200 -17.33 -1.86 -14.77
N LEU A 201 -16.35 -2.57 -14.23
CA LEU A 201 -14.92 -2.30 -14.36
C LEU A 201 -14.47 -2.22 -15.82
N ALA A 202 -14.92 -3.16 -16.65
CA ALA A 202 -14.60 -3.20 -18.07
C ALA A 202 -15.13 -1.98 -18.83
N ARG A 203 -16.34 -1.52 -18.51
CA ARG A 203 -16.90 -0.29 -19.11
C ARG A 203 -16.12 0.95 -18.73
N VAL A 204 -15.70 1.07 -17.47
CA VAL A 204 -14.88 2.20 -17.00
C VAL A 204 -13.57 2.23 -17.79
N TRP A 205 -12.85 1.10 -17.83
CA TRP A 205 -11.59 1.01 -18.57
C TRP A 205 -11.78 1.36 -20.05
N LEU A 206 -12.78 0.78 -20.72
CA LEU A 206 -13.04 1.03 -22.14
C LEU A 206 -13.39 2.50 -22.42
N ALA A 207 -14.16 3.14 -21.53
CA ALA A 207 -14.51 4.55 -21.67
C ALA A 207 -13.29 5.47 -21.47
N GLU A 208 -12.45 5.19 -20.47
CA GLU A 208 -11.21 5.95 -20.20
C GLU A 208 -10.21 5.86 -21.36
N HIS A 209 -10.19 4.73 -22.07
CA HIS A 209 -9.34 4.51 -23.24
C HIS A 209 -10.00 4.93 -24.57
N GLY A 210 -11.16 5.58 -24.52
CA GLY A 210 -11.83 6.13 -25.71
C GLY A 210 -12.39 5.07 -26.66
N ALA A 211 -12.67 3.86 -26.18
CA ALA A 211 -13.26 2.81 -27.00
C ALA A 211 -14.67 3.19 -27.46
N ALA A 212 -14.95 2.93 -28.74
CA ALA A 212 -16.28 3.11 -29.30
C ALA A 212 -17.25 2.00 -28.87
N ASP A 213 -18.54 2.29 -28.98
CA ASP A 213 -19.65 1.34 -28.83
C ASP A 213 -19.71 0.63 -27.46
N VAL A 214 -19.29 1.32 -26.40
CA VAL A 214 -19.39 0.82 -25.02
C VAL A 214 -20.84 1.00 -24.52
N PRO A 215 -21.57 -0.08 -24.19
CA PRO A 215 -22.95 0.03 -23.72
C PRO A 215 -23.00 0.69 -22.35
N ALA A 216 -23.97 1.62 -22.16
CA ALA A 216 -24.18 2.27 -20.87
C ALA A 216 -24.43 1.23 -19.75
N PRO A 217 -23.83 1.41 -18.56
CA PRO A 217 -24.06 0.50 -17.44
C PRO A 217 -25.49 0.64 -16.91
N SER A 218 -26.06 -0.47 -16.43
CA SER A 218 -27.31 -0.42 -15.69
C SER A 218 -27.11 0.27 -14.34
N GLN A 219 -28.18 0.80 -13.76
CA GLN A 219 -28.12 1.40 -12.42
C GLN A 219 -27.61 0.40 -11.37
N SER A 220 -28.06 -0.87 -11.43
CA SER A 220 -27.60 -1.90 -10.51
C SER A 220 -26.08 -2.11 -10.58
N LEU A 221 -25.53 -2.15 -11.80
CA LEU A 221 -24.10 -2.32 -12.02
C LEU A 221 -23.29 -1.12 -11.51
N ILE A 222 -23.79 0.10 -11.68
CA ILE A 222 -23.15 1.31 -11.14
C ILE A 222 -23.02 1.20 -9.62
N PHE A 223 -24.12 0.90 -8.92
CA PHE A 223 -24.08 0.79 -7.46
C PHE A 223 -23.22 -0.38 -6.97
N TRP A 224 -23.25 -1.51 -7.68
CA TRP A 224 -22.39 -2.66 -7.37
C TRP A 224 -20.92 -2.29 -7.48
N LEU A 225 -20.51 -1.67 -8.61
CA LEU A 225 -19.14 -1.22 -8.82
C LEU A 225 -18.71 -0.16 -7.78
N THR A 226 -19.60 0.76 -7.42
CA THR A 226 -19.30 1.76 -6.37
C THR A 226 -19.01 1.10 -5.03
N ILE A 227 -19.81 0.11 -4.61
CA ILE A 227 -19.57 -0.63 -3.36
C ILE A 227 -18.26 -1.39 -3.45
N ASP A 228 -18.02 -2.08 -4.57
CA ASP A 228 -16.80 -2.85 -4.80
C ASP A 228 -15.54 -1.96 -4.76
N THR A 229 -15.60 -0.78 -5.37
CA THR A 229 -14.50 0.19 -5.38
C THR A 229 -14.19 0.67 -3.97
N VAL A 230 -15.21 1.03 -3.19
CA VAL A 230 -14.99 1.47 -1.79
C VAL A 230 -14.46 0.32 -0.93
N ALA A 231 -14.93 -0.91 -1.12
CA ALA A 231 -14.40 -2.09 -0.44
C ALA A 231 -12.91 -2.32 -0.77
N ALA A 232 -12.54 -2.21 -2.04
CA ALA A 232 -11.16 -2.34 -2.49
C ALA A 232 -10.24 -1.27 -1.88
N GLN A 233 -10.70 -0.01 -1.85
CA GLN A 233 -9.94 1.10 -1.26
C GLN A 233 -9.78 0.96 0.26
N LEU A 234 -10.82 0.49 0.96
CA LEU A 234 -10.73 0.15 2.39
C LEU A 234 -9.67 -0.92 2.66
N ALA A 235 -9.57 -1.94 1.78
CA ALA A 235 -8.57 -3.00 1.89
C ALA A 235 -7.16 -2.52 1.53
N ALA A 236 -7.01 -1.61 0.56
CA ALA A 236 -5.72 -1.14 0.09
C ALA A 236 -5.08 -0.07 0.99
N GLU A 237 -5.86 0.91 1.46
CA GLU A 237 -5.34 2.13 2.10
C GLU A 237 -5.94 2.40 3.49
N GLY A 238 -6.85 1.55 3.96
CA GLY A 238 -7.49 1.72 5.27
C GLY A 238 -8.34 2.99 5.34
N ASN A 239 -8.04 3.90 6.27
CA ASN A 239 -8.80 5.15 6.48
C ASN A 239 -8.04 6.39 5.95
N SER A 240 -7.45 6.28 4.76
CA SER A 240 -6.68 7.34 4.07
C SER A 240 -7.51 8.61 3.81
N GLU A 241 -6.84 9.73 3.53
CA GLU A 241 -7.52 10.99 3.19
C GLU A 241 -8.21 10.90 1.82
N GLU A 242 -7.59 10.17 0.91
CA GLU A 242 -8.09 9.81 -0.42
C GLU A 242 -9.43 9.07 -0.32
N LEU A 243 -9.50 8.06 0.56
CA LEU A 243 -10.76 7.35 0.79
C LEU A 243 -11.83 8.26 1.40
N ARG A 244 -11.49 9.15 2.34
CA ARG A 244 -12.46 10.12 2.88
C ARG A 244 -13.02 11.02 1.78
N SER A 245 -12.15 11.54 0.92
CA SER A 245 -12.54 12.35 -0.24
C SER A 245 -13.46 11.59 -1.19
N LEU A 246 -13.17 10.32 -1.48
CA LEU A 246 -14.03 9.44 -2.29
C LEU A 246 -15.42 9.28 -1.65
N VAL A 247 -15.48 8.95 -0.36
CA VAL A 247 -16.73 8.77 0.39
C VAL A 247 -17.58 10.05 0.40
N GLU A 248 -16.96 11.21 0.61
CA GLU A 248 -17.63 12.50 0.54
C GLU A 248 -18.14 12.83 -0.86
N GLY A 249 -17.34 12.56 -1.89
CA GLY A 249 -17.71 12.74 -3.30
C GLY A 249 -18.96 11.94 -3.67
N LEU A 250 -18.97 10.65 -3.32
CA LEU A 250 -20.09 9.74 -3.59
C LEU A 250 -21.39 10.19 -2.92
N ALA A 251 -21.33 10.60 -1.65
CA ALA A 251 -22.51 11.07 -0.92
C ALA A 251 -23.06 12.39 -1.48
N ARG A 252 -22.19 13.25 -2.02
CA ARG A 252 -22.58 14.54 -2.62
C ARG A 252 -23.21 14.39 -4.00
N GLN A 253 -22.67 13.49 -4.82
CA GLN A 253 -23.12 13.31 -6.21
C GLN A 253 -24.47 12.60 -6.32
N HIS A 254 -24.85 11.80 -5.33
CA HIS A 254 -26.06 10.98 -5.38
C HIS A 254 -26.95 11.22 -4.15
N SER A 255 -27.84 12.22 -4.24
CA SER A 255 -28.92 12.36 -3.25
C SER A 255 -29.78 11.09 -3.25
N GLY A 256 -29.83 10.39 -2.12
CA GLY A 256 -30.49 9.08 -2.01
C GLY A 256 -29.59 7.87 -2.31
N PHE A 257 -28.26 8.05 -2.39
CA PHE A 257 -27.31 6.94 -2.51
C PHE A 257 -27.59 5.84 -1.47
N PHE A 258 -27.65 6.21 -0.19
CA PHE A 258 -27.89 5.28 0.91
C PHE A 258 -29.27 4.64 0.89
N ASP A 259 -30.26 5.26 0.26
CA ASP A 259 -31.58 4.67 0.10
C ASP A 259 -31.59 3.56 -0.94
N THR A 260 -30.62 3.54 -1.86
CA THR A 260 -30.49 2.52 -2.91
C THR A 260 -29.41 1.49 -2.59
N ALA A 261 -28.24 1.95 -2.14
CA ALA A 261 -27.04 1.13 -1.92
C ALA A 261 -27.25 -0.04 -0.95
N TRP A 262 -28.09 0.11 0.08
CA TRP A 262 -28.32 -0.97 1.05
C TRP A 262 -29.02 -2.20 0.46
N ARG A 263 -29.68 -2.08 -0.70
CA ARG A 263 -30.35 -3.19 -1.40
C ARG A 263 -29.46 -3.88 -2.41
N VAL A 264 -28.22 -3.42 -2.59
CA VAL A 264 -27.30 -4.00 -3.56
C VAL A 264 -26.84 -5.35 -3.04
N GLU A 265 -26.94 -6.37 -3.89
CA GLU A 265 -26.48 -7.73 -3.61
C GLU A 265 -24.96 -7.80 -3.85
N HIS A 266 -24.19 -7.22 -2.94
CA HIS A 266 -22.73 -7.29 -2.91
C HIS A 266 -22.27 -7.71 -1.50
N PRO A 267 -21.35 -8.70 -1.34
CA PRO A 267 -20.91 -9.19 -0.03
C PRO A 267 -20.45 -8.09 0.93
N ALA A 268 -19.66 -7.13 0.45
CA ALA A 268 -19.13 -6.02 1.24
C ALA A 268 -20.13 -4.86 1.52
N THR A 269 -21.41 -4.94 1.10
CA THR A 269 -22.35 -3.80 1.18
C THR A 269 -22.49 -3.25 2.59
N ALA A 270 -22.69 -4.12 3.58
CA ALA A 270 -22.89 -3.69 4.96
C ALA A 270 -21.64 -3.00 5.53
N ASP A 271 -20.45 -3.56 5.26
CA ASP A 271 -19.19 -3.08 5.81
C ASP A 271 -18.74 -1.77 5.14
N VAL A 272 -18.96 -1.64 3.84
CA VAL A 272 -18.77 -0.37 3.12
C VAL A 272 -19.66 0.72 3.70
N LEU A 273 -20.96 0.46 3.89
CA LEU A 273 -21.88 1.45 4.44
C LEU A 273 -21.53 1.84 5.89
N GLU A 274 -21.05 0.89 6.69
CA GLU A 274 -20.55 1.18 8.04
C GLU A 274 -19.29 2.05 7.99
N ALA A 275 -18.32 1.70 7.15
CA ALA A 275 -17.09 2.46 6.97
C ALA A 275 -17.37 3.88 6.47
N MET A 276 -18.27 4.06 5.51
CA MET A 276 -18.73 5.38 5.08
C MET A 276 -19.32 6.17 6.24
N GLY A 277 -20.12 5.53 7.10
CA GLY A 277 -20.67 6.15 8.30
C GLY A 277 -19.61 6.54 9.34
N ARG A 278 -18.49 5.84 9.40
CA ARG A 278 -17.34 6.19 10.26
C ARG A 278 -16.53 7.35 9.69
N LEU A 279 -16.33 7.37 8.37
CA LEU A 279 -15.41 8.28 7.67
C LEU A 279 -16.02 9.64 7.32
N HIS A 280 -17.33 9.71 7.06
CA HIS A 280 -17.96 10.92 6.54
C HIS A 280 -17.99 12.06 7.60
N PRO A 281 -17.55 13.29 7.27
CA PRO A 281 -17.48 14.41 8.23
C PRO A 281 -18.86 14.98 8.61
N ASP A 282 -19.82 14.99 7.68
CA ASP A 282 -21.21 15.39 7.96
C ASP A 282 -21.93 14.32 8.80
N LYS A 283 -22.30 14.70 10.03
CA LYS A 283 -22.99 13.83 11.00
C LYS A 283 -24.36 13.31 10.50
N ARG A 284 -25.08 14.07 9.68
CA ARG A 284 -26.37 13.64 9.11
C ARG A 284 -26.14 12.52 8.10
N ILE A 285 -25.22 12.73 7.17
CA ILE A 285 -24.86 11.73 6.16
C ILE A 285 -24.28 10.47 6.81
N ALA A 286 -23.39 10.64 7.79
CA ALA A 286 -22.84 9.53 8.57
C ALA A 286 -23.94 8.70 9.26
N LYS A 287 -24.99 9.34 9.77
CA LYS A 287 -26.14 8.66 10.38
C LYS A 287 -26.99 7.91 9.35
N GLU A 288 -27.20 8.48 8.17
CA GLU A 288 -27.89 7.83 7.05
C GLU A 288 -27.15 6.57 6.60
N ALA A 289 -25.83 6.65 6.44
CA ALA A 289 -24.95 5.52 6.11
C ALA A 289 -25.03 4.40 7.14
N ARG A 290 -24.92 4.70 8.44
CA ARG A 290 -25.06 3.70 9.52
C ARG A 290 -26.44 3.03 9.53
N LYS A 291 -27.51 3.80 9.26
CA LYS A 291 -28.87 3.25 9.14
C LYS A 291 -28.98 2.31 7.94
N ALA A 292 -28.37 2.67 6.81
CA ALA A 292 -28.32 1.83 5.62
C ALA A 292 -27.52 0.54 5.88
N ALA A 293 -26.36 0.62 6.55
CA ALA A 293 -25.57 -0.53 6.96
C ALA A 293 -26.39 -1.51 7.82
N PHE A 294 -27.12 -1.00 8.82
CA PHE A 294 -28.01 -1.83 9.66
C PHE A 294 -29.09 -2.55 8.82
N LYS A 295 -29.72 -1.86 7.87
CA LYS A 295 -30.70 -2.48 6.96
C LYS A 295 -30.05 -3.58 6.11
N ALA A 296 -28.86 -3.32 5.55
CA ALA A 296 -28.14 -4.29 4.73
C ALA A 296 -27.82 -5.57 5.52
N ARG A 297 -27.34 -5.46 6.77
CA ARG A 297 -27.10 -6.64 7.63
C ARG A 297 -28.38 -7.41 7.92
N SER A 298 -29.49 -6.72 8.20
CA SER A 298 -30.77 -7.37 8.48
C SER A 298 -31.37 -8.12 7.28
N GLN A 299 -30.95 -7.79 6.06
CA GLN A 299 -31.36 -8.47 4.83
C GLN A 299 -30.51 -9.72 4.55
N HIS A 300 -29.22 -9.71 4.92
CA HIS A 300 -28.27 -10.80 4.66
C HIS A 300 -28.15 -11.81 5.83
N GLY A 301 -28.58 -11.44 7.04
CA GLY A 301 -28.58 -12.29 8.23
C GLY A 301 -29.92 -13.00 8.51
N GLY A 302 -30.81 -13.06 7.52
CA GLY A 302 -32.12 -13.74 7.57
C GLY A 302 -32.15 -15.02 6.75
#